data_AF-A0A290FUC3-F1
#
_entry.id   AF-A0A290FUC3-F1
#
_cell.length_a   1.000
_cell.length_b   1.000
_cell.length_c   1.000
_cell.angle_alpha   90.00
_cell.angle_beta   90.00
_cell.angle_gamma   90.00
#
_symmetry.space_group_name_H-M   'P 1'
#
loop_
_entity.id
_entity.type
_entity.pdbx_description
1 polymer ?
#
loop_
_entity_poly.entity_id
_entity_poly.type
_entity_poly.pdbx_seq_one_letter_code
_entity_poly.pdbx_strand_id
1 'polypeptide(L)'
;MHPYYAKETPGEWQGEGAERLGLVGPVDQLQLAKLLDGKLPNGERIHTTFNAETNKRRMGLDMTFSAPKSVSMQALVAGDKNVTLAHDRAVAKAMHHVEKLAQARRKVQGKFLRERTGNMVIGKFRHEMSRGKDPQLHTHAVIMNMTQRADGKWRALFNDDIFKVQHEVDAMYKGQLALELRELGYEIRVLDGKGNFELNHISREQIEAFSSRSKVIEEALAKDGKTRADATTLEKQVISMATRPHKDERDHDLVKQYWVTKSRELGIDYGPQSRLDGREYGESGPASGAGRVPSDPNLPAGLTPAQAVVQYAINHLTEREQVVTQLDLLTVALQRSVGLAGPDQVRAEIARLVQQGTLIESAPAYSMAQPTENAPVLSPAGWQAHLQELKGWTDKQAKQYVATAIERGSLVPTEKRYTTQKGLKREKAILAIERTGRGQVTPLMSQEQVAKALEGSTLTAGQRQAVETIVSTENRFVGIQGDAGTGKTYSVERAVQLLTSVNEAMSYGKTEDQLGYRILALAPYGNQVAALKNEGMDAHTLASFFNTKDKTLDESVVFRRRPHHLTGCNAWCAYGS
;
A
#
# COMPACT_ATOMS: atom_id res chain seq x y z
N MET A 1 17.16 22.03 19.37
CA MET A 1 16.49 22.51 18.15
C MET A 1 17.57 23.07 17.26
N HIS A 2 17.79 22.50 16.08
CA HIS A 2 18.92 22.92 15.24
C HIS A 2 18.54 24.24 14.54
N PRO A 3 19.40 25.29 14.53
CA PRO A 3 19.09 26.64 14.02
C PRO A 3 18.85 26.76 12.48
N TYR A 4 18.46 25.67 11.79
CA TYR A 4 18.48 25.57 10.33
C TYR A 4 17.28 26.16 9.58
N TYR A 5 16.18 26.52 10.26
CA TYR A 5 14.91 26.82 9.58
C TYR A 5 14.80 28.24 8.97
N ALA A 6 15.78 29.14 9.12
CA ALA A 6 15.52 30.56 8.81
C ALA A 6 16.65 31.36 8.13
N LYS A 7 17.48 30.76 7.28
CA LYS A 7 18.59 31.54 6.69
C LYS A 7 18.43 31.98 5.23
N GLU A 8 17.51 31.44 4.43
CA GLU A 8 17.44 31.82 3.00
C GLU A 8 16.04 32.11 2.46
N THR A 9 15.02 31.34 2.82
CA THR A 9 13.61 31.65 2.54
C THR A 9 12.85 31.62 3.86
N PRO A 10 12.06 32.67 4.20
CA PRO A 10 11.19 32.61 5.36
C PRO A 10 10.26 31.40 5.24
N GLY A 11 10.11 30.62 6.31
CA GLY A 11 9.14 29.53 6.30
C GLY A 11 7.72 30.08 6.08
N GLU A 12 6.80 29.26 5.61
CA GLU A 12 5.40 29.66 5.39
C GLU A 12 4.44 28.81 6.21
N TRP A 13 3.45 29.46 6.83
CA TRP A 13 2.36 28.76 7.50
C TRP A 13 1.38 28.14 6.51
N GLN A 14 0.86 26.96 6.86
CA GLN A 14 -0.24 26.30 6.15
C GLN A 14 -1.15 25.57 7.14
N GLY A 15 -2.43 25.47 6.77
CA GLY A 15 -3.43 24.63 7.41
C GLY A 15 -4.53 25.45 8.08
N GLU A 16 -5.74 24.91 8.13
CA GLU A 16 -6.87 25.53 8.81
C GLU A 16 -6.56 25.79 10.30
N GLY A 17 -5.76 24.93 10.92
CA GLY A 17 -5.35 25.12 12.31
C GLY A 17 -4.45 26.34 12.47
N ALA A 18 -3.57 26.60 11.49
CA ALA A 18 -2.73 27.79 11.47
C ALA A 18 -3.59 29.05 11.32
N GLU A 19 -4.53 29.06 10.38
CA GLU A 19 -5.47 30.17 10.16
C GLU A 19 -6.31 30.49 11.42
N ARG A 20 -6.83 29.47 12.11
CA ARG A 20 -7.60 29.63 13.36
C ARG A 20 -6.79 30.25 14.49
N LEU A 21 -5.46 30.10 14.47
CA LEU A 21 -4.54 30.73 15.41
C LEU A 21 -4.02 32.09 14.93
N GLY A 22 -4.48 32.59 13.78
CA GLY A 22 -4.01 33.83 13.18
C GLY A 22 -2.58 33.74 12.65
N LEU A 23 -2.09 32.53 12.35
CA LEU A 23 -0.75 32.28 11.84
C LEU A 23 -0.76 32.44 10.32
N VAL A 24 -0.47 33.65 9.84
CA VAL A 24 -0.45 33.99 8.41
C VAL A 24 0.91 34.58 8.05
N GLY A 25 1.37 34.30 6.83
CA GLY A 25 2.63 34.84 6.30
C GLY A 25 3.87 34.08 6.79
N PRO A 26 5.02 34.77 6.92
CA PRO A 26 6.28 34.12 7.23
C PRO A 26 6.32 33.56 8.66
N VAL A 27 6.97 32.41 8.83
CA VAL A 27 7.13 31.73 10.11
C VAL A 27 8.15 32.47 10.98
N ASP A 28 7.69 33.02 12.10
CA ASP A 28 8.55 33.54 13.17
C ASP A 28 9.17 32.40 13.98
N GLN A 29 10.48 32.49 14.25
CA GLN A 29 11.23 31.44 14.96
C GLN A 29 10.78 31.28 16.42
N LEU A 30 10.51 32.37 17.12
CA LEU A 30 10.11 32.33 18.52
C LEU A 30 8.70 31.75 18.65
N GLN A 31 7.80 32.12 17.74
CA GLN A 31 6.46 31.56 17.63
C GLN A 31 6.50 30.07 17.30
N LEU A 32 7.33 29.65 16.34
CA LEU A 32 7.57 28.25 16.02
C LEU A 32 8.05 27.44 17.23
N ALA A 33 9.02 27.97 17.97
CA ALA A 33 9.55 27.32 19.19
C ALA A 33 8.47 27.20 20.28
N LYS A 34 7.65 28.23 20.46
CA LYS A 34 6.50 28.20 21.40
C LYS A 34 5.48 27.13 21.00
N LEU A 35 5.11 27.06 19.72
CA LEU A 35 4.16 26.07 19.21
C LEU A 35 4.67 24.63 19.40
N LEU A 36 5.96 24.38 19.16
CA LEU A 36 6.59 23.07 19.39
C LEU A 36 6.68 22.68 20.88
N ASP A 37 6.74 23.67 21.78
CA ASP A 37 6.60 23.49 23.24
C ASP A 37 5.12 23.41 23.69
N GLY A 38 4.18 23.40 22.75
CA GLY A 38 2.74 23.30 23.01
C GLY A 38 2.10 24.58 23.55
N LYS A 39 2.74 25.74 23.39
CA LYS A 39 2.20 27.06 23.79
C LYS A 39 1.54 27.74 22.59
N LEU A 40 0.25 27.99 22.68
CA LEU A 40 -0.54 28.56 21.59
C LEU A 40 -0.61 30.10 21.70
N PRO A 41 -0.78 30.82 20.57
CA PRO A 41 -0.95 32.28 20.56
C PRO A 41 -2.14 32.78 21.40
N ASN A 42 -3.19 31.96 21.55
CA ASN A 42 -4.37 32.29 22.33
C ASN A 42 -4.20 32.10 23.86
N GLY A 43 -2.98 31.75 24.32
CA GLY A 43 -2.66 31.53 25.73
C GLY A 43 -2.89 30.10 26.23
N GLU A 44 -3.54 29.22 25.44
CA GLU A 44 -3.68 27.81 25.81
C GLU A 44 -2.33 27.08 25.79
N ARG A 45 -2.20 26.07 26.66
CA ARG A 45 -1.06 25.15 26.67
C ARG A 45 -1.52 23.71 26.49
N ILE A 46 -1.00 23.04 25.48
CA ILE A 46 -1.24 21.62 25.26
C ILE A 46 -0.19 20.82 26.03
N HIS A 47 -0.65 19.89 26.86
CA HIS A 47 0.22 18.90 27.47
C HIS A 47 0.73 17.94 26.39
N THR A 48 2.02 18.01 26.08
CA THR A 48 2.66 17.11 25.12
C THR A 48 2.58 15.67 25.62
N THR A 49 2.12 14.75 24.76
CA THR A 49 2.13 13.31 25.08
C THR A 49 3.56 12.87 25.41
N PHE A 50 3.74 12.37 26.64
CA PHE A 50 4.99 11.80 27.11
C PHE A 50 4.97 10.30 26.83
N ASN A 51 5.98 9.81 26.12
CA ASN A 51 6.19 8.38 25.98
C ASN A 51 7.14 7.93 27.10
N ALA A 52 6.63 7.12 28.02
CA ALA A 52 7.37 6.64 29.19
C ALA A 52 8.51 5.67 28.83
N GLU A 53 8.34 4.89 27.76
CA GLU A 53 9.34 3.91 27.30
C GLU A 53 10.56 4.58 26.64
N THR A 54 10.33 5.69 25.93
CA THR A 54 11.39 6.41 25.20
C THR A 54 11.85 7.68 25.90
N ASN A 55 11.23 8.03 27.03
CA ASN A 55 11.44 9.28 27.79
C ASN A 55 11.41 10.54 26.90
N LYS A 56 10.61 10.53 25.83
CA LYS A 56 10.56 11.59 24.81
C LYS A 56 9.18 12.22 24.73
N ARG A 57 9.18 13.55 24.59
CA ARG A 57 8.00 14.34 24.25
C ARG A 57 7.91 14.47 22.74
N ARG A 58 6.73 14.20 22.17
CA ARG A 58 6.50 14.45 20.75
C ARG A 58 6.16 15.92 20.54
N MET A 59 7.08 16.67 19.94
CA MET A 59 6.91 18.10 19.63
C MET A 59 6.13 18.32 18.32
N GLY A 60 6.35 17.44 17.34
CA GLY A 60 5.72 17.52 16.02
C GLY A 60 6.06 16.31 15.16
N LEU A 61 5.66 16.36 13.90
CA LEU A 61 5.99 15.43 12.83
C LEU A 61 6.60 16.23 11.68
N ASP A 62 7.68 15.73 11.08
CA ASP A 62 8.30 16.35 9.91
C ASP A 62 8.05 15.48 8.68
N MET A 63 7.47 16.07 7.64
CA MET A 63 7.31 15.45 6.32
C MET A 63 8.19 16.19 5.32
N THR A 64 9.22 15.50 4.82
CA THR A 64 10.16 16.08 3.87
C THR A 64 9.80 15.69 2.43
N PHE A 65 9.46 16.69 1.61
CA PHE A 65 9.19 16.52 0.19
C PHE A 65 10.45 16.87 -0.59
N SER A 66 11.00 15.90 -1.33
CA SER A 66 12.22 16.11 -2.13
C SER A 66 11.87 16.04 -3.61
N ALA A 67 12.22 17.07 -4.38
CA ALA A 67 12.07 17.05 -5.83
C ALA A 67 13.05 16.06 -6.48
N PRO A 68 12.73 15.53 -7.67
CA PRO A 68 13.71 14.82 -8.49
C PRO A 68 14.97 15.64 -8.73
N LYS A 69 16.09 14.97 -9.05
CA LYS A 69 17.38 15.65 -9.15
C LYS A 69 17.41 16.61 -10.33
N SER A 70 16.89 16.21 -11.49
CA SER A 70 16.77 17.09 -12.67
C SER A 70 15.93 18.33 -12.37
N VAL A 71 14.82 18.19 -11.64
CA VAL A 71 13.97 19.31 -11.21
C VAL A 71 14.72 20.24 -10.26
N SER A 72 15.49 19.68 -9.32
CA SER A 72 16.37 20.48 -8.43
C SER A 72 17.43 21.25 -9.22
N MET A 73 18.02 20.64 -10.25
CA MET A 73 19.01 21.28 -11.11
C MET A 73 18.37 22.41 -11.94
N GLN A 74 17.21 22.17 -12.55
CA GLN A 74 16.47 23.20 -13.30
C GLN A 74 16.07 24.38 -12.40
N ALA A 75 15.55 24.11 -11.21
CA ALA A 75 15.13 25.15 -10.28
C ALA A 75 16.31 26.00 -9.78
N LEU A 76 17.39 25.33 -9.34
CA LEU A 76 18.42 25.96 -8.52
C LEU A 76 19.67 26.34 -9.29
N VAL A 77 20.03 25.57 -10.32
CA VAL A 77 21.21 25.84 -11.15
C VAL A 77 20.84 26.72 -12.34
N ALA A 78 19.75 26.40 -13.05
CA ALA A 78 19.24 27.27 -14.12
C ALA A 78 18.54 28.53 -13.59
N GLY A 79 18.16 28.54 -12.30
CA GLY A 79 17.51 29.68 -11.65
C GLY A 79 16.04 29.86 -12.06
N ASP A 80 15.38 28.77 -12.47
CA ASP A 80 13.97 28.79 -12.85
C ASP A 80 13.06 28.85 -11.61
N LYS A 81 12.53 30.06 -11.36
CA LYS A 81 11.61 30.33 -10.24
C LYS A 81 10.24 29.69 -10.48
N ASN A 82 9.81 29.48 -11.71
CA ASN A 82 8.52 28.85 -12.00
C ASN A 82 8.51 27.37 -11.58
N VAL A 83 9.62 26.67 -11.81
CA VAL A 83 9.83 25.30 -11.31
C VAL A 83 9.83 25.26 -9.77
N THR A 84 10.45 26.25 -9.13
CA THR A 84 10.44 26.37 -7.66
C THR A 84 9.00 26.57 -7.13
N LEU A 85 8.22 27.44 -7.75
CA LEU A 85 6.82 27.65 -7.40
C LEU A 85 5.96 26.41 -7.67
N ALA A 86 6.28 25.64 -8.71
CA ALA A 86 5.60 24.38 -9.00
C ALA A 86 5.81 23.34 -7.89
N HIS A 87 7.04 23.25 -7.36
CA HIS A 87 7.34 22.46 -6.17
C HIS A 87 6.51 22.91 -4.96
N ASP A 88 6.45 24.22 -4.68
CA ASP A 88 5.73 24.74 -3.52
C ASP A 88 4.21 24.46 -3.59
N ARG A 89 3.61 24.60 -4.78
CA ARG A 89 2.19 24.26 -5.02
C ARG A 89 1.93 22.76 -4.90
N ALA A 90 2.83 21.92 -5.41
CA ALA A 90 2.73 20.47 -5.24
C ALA A 90 2.80 20.04 -3.76
N VAL A 91 3.72 20.63 -2.98
CA VAL A 91 3.80 20.40 -1.53
C VAL A 91 2.53 20.87 -0.82
N ALA A 92 2.03 22.07 -1.15
CA ALA A 92 0.83 22.60 -0.53
C ALA A 92 -0.39 21.71 -0.78
N LYS A 93 -0.55 21.22 -2.02
CA LYS A 93 -1.65 20.31 -2.39
C LYS A 93 -1.56 18.97 -1.68
N ALA A 94 -0.36 18.38 -1.59
CA ALA A 94 -0.14 17.13 -0.85
C ALA A 94 -0.44 17.32 0.65
N MET A 95 0.00 18.41 1.26
CA MET A 95 -0.26 18.71 2.68
C MET A 95 -1.73 19.01 2.97
N HIS A 96 -2.48 19.60 2.04
CA HIS A 96 -3.93 19.77 2.18
C HIS A 96 -4.66 18.42 2.25
N HIS A 97 -4.14 17.38 1.57
CA HIS A 97 -4.68 16.03 1.71
C HIS A 97 -4.36 15.43 3.10
N VAL A 98 -3.12 15.59 3.56
CA VAL A 98 -2.69 15.11 4.89
C VAL A 98 -3.52 15.75 6.01
N GLU A 99 -3.84 17.04 5.90
CA GLU A 99 -4.62 17.78 6.89
C GLU A 99 -6.00 17.14 7.17
N LYS A 100 -6.65 16.59 6.14
CA LYS A 100 -7.96 15.89 6.26
C LYS A 100 -7.88 14.63 7.12
N LEU A 101 -6.68 14.10 7.33
CA LEU A 101 -6.41 12.93 8.17
C LEU A 101 -6.17 13.29 9.64
N ALA A 102 -6.11 14.58 9.98
CA ALA A 102 -5.90 15.03 11.35
C ALA A 102 -6.96 14.46 12.31
N GLN A 103 -6.50 13.93 13.43
CA GLN A 103 -7.35 13.37 14.48
C GLN A 103 -6.92 13.84 15.86
N ALA A 104 -7.84 13.78 16.82
CA ALA A 104 -7.55 13.95 18.24
C ALA A 104 -8.23 12.87 19.08
N ARG A 105 -7.70 12.62 20.29
CA ARG A 105 -8.35 11.76 21.28
C ARG A 105 -9.36 12.54 22.10
N ARG A 106 -10.53 11.94 22.37
CA ARG A 106 -11.57 12.47 23.25
C ARG A 106 -11.97 11.42 24.28
N LYS A 107 -11.95 11.77 25.57
CA LYS A 107 -12.41 10.87 26.64
C LYS A 107 -13.89 11.12 26.91
N VAL A 108 -14.72 10.11 26.80
CA VAL A 108 -16.16 10.15 27.11
C VAL A 108 -16.48 8.97 28.01
N GLN A 109 -17.05 9.23 29.20
CA GLN A 109 -17.42 8.20 30.18
C GLN A 109 -16.30 7.18 30.46
N GLY A 110 -15.06 7.66 30.64
CA GLY A 110 -13.91 6.80 30.91
C GLY A 110 -13.25 6.16 29.68
N LYS A 111 -13.90 6.15 28.51
CA LYS A 111 -13.38 5.55 27.26
C LYS A 111 -12.74 6.57 26.35
N PHE A 112 -11.65 6.19 25.67
CA PHE A 112 -10.98 7.02 24.66
C PHE A 112 -11.58 6.80 23.27
N LEU A 113 -11.95 7.89 22.62
CA LEU A 113 -12.53 7.95 21.29
C LEU A 113 -11.60 8.73 20.35
N ARG A 114 -11.65 8.43 19.05
CA ARG A 114 -10.95 9.19 18.02
C ARG A 114 -11.95 10.13 17.33
N GLU A 115 -11.54 11.36 17.10
CA GLU A 115 -12.31 12.39 16.42
C GLU A 115 -11.49 12.92 15.24
N ARG A 116 -12.02 12.90 14.02
CA ARG A 116 -11.39 13.59 12.88
C ARG A 116 -11.59 15.08 13.02
N THR A 117 -10.50 15.80 13.15
CA THR A 117 -10.49 17.26 13.36
C THR A 117 -10.33 18.00 12.05
N GLY A 118 -9.62 17.42 11.07
CA GLY A 118 -9.46 17.98 9.73
C GLY A 118 -8.67 19.30 9.67
N ASN A 119 -7.90 19.64 10.72
CA ASN A 119 -7.12 20.86 10.78
C ASN A 119 -5.74 20.61 11.39
N MET A 120 -4.70 21.23 10.83
CA MET A 120 -3.32 21.15 11.30
C MET A 120 -2.66 22.53 11.36
N VAL A 121 -1.60 22.65 12.15
CA VAL A 121 -0.68 23.80 12.12
C VAL A 121 0.63 23.34 11.50
N ILE A 122 0.96 23.84 10.32
CA ILE A 122 2.11 23.36 9.53
C ILE A 122 3.04 24.53 9.21
N GLY A 123 4.31 24.42 9.59
CA GLY A 123 5.36 25.32 9.12
C GLY A 123 6.14 24.66 7.98
N LYS A 124 6.14 25.27 6.79
CA LYS A 124 6.88 24.78 5.61
C LYS A 124 8.19 25.53 5.46
N PHE A 125 9.29 24.80 5.36
CA PHE A 125 10.63 25.38 5.20
C PHE A 125 11.29 24.78 3.96
N ARG A 126 11.45 25.61 2.92
CA ARG A 126 12.13 25.22 1.68
C ARG A 126 13.64 25.33 1.84
N HIS A 127 14.35 24.36 1.28
CA HIS A 127 15.80 24.28 1.26
C HIS A 127 16.28 23.87 -0.13
N GLU A 128 17.48 24.33 -0.47
CA GLU A 128 18.06 24.21 -1.83
C GLU A 128 19.24 23.24 -1.90
N MET A 129 19.77 22.80 -0.75
CA MET A 129 21.03 22.04 -0.71
C MET A 129 20.92 20.75 0.07
N SER A 130 21.54 19.71 -0.50
CA SER A 130 21.80 18.48 0.22
C SER A 130 22.97 18.65 1.21
N ARG A 131 23.14 17.64 2.07
CA ARG A 131 24.31 17.57 2.96
C ARG A 131 25.65 17.44 2.22
N GLY A 132 25.62 16.89 1.01
CA GLY A 132 26.79 16.80 0.13
C GLY A 132 27.05 18.08 -0.67
N LYS A 133 26.34 19.18 -0.38
CA LYS A 133 26.39 20.44 -1.12
C LYS A 133 25.99 20.33 -2.60
N ASP A 134 25.27 19.27 -2.99
CA ASP A 134 24.60 19.16 -4.29
C ASP A 134 23.25 19.89 -4.29
N PRO A 135 22.75 20.37 -5.46
CA PRO A 135 21.45 20.99 -5.59
C PRO A 135 20.36 19.98 -5.22
N GLN A 136 19.51 20.34 -4.29
CA GLN A 136 18.45 19.49 -3.77
C GLN A 136 17.29 20.37 -3.30
N LEU A 137 16.31 20.59 -4.17
CA LEU A 137 15.09 21.29 -3.82
C LEU A 137 14.24 20.38 -2.94
N HIS A 138 14.00 20.80 -1.70
CA HIS A 138 13.16 20.06 -0.77
C HIS A 138 12.47 20.98 0.23
N THR A 139 11.31 20.55 0.73
CA THR A 139 10.56 21.28 1.76
C THR A 139 10.34 20.40 2.97
N HIS A 140 10.74 20.89 4.15
CA HIS A 140 10.35 20.33 5.44
C HIS A 140 8.99 20.91 5.83
N ALA A 141 7.94 20.09 5.80
CA ALA A 141 6.63 20.43 6.34
C ALA A 141 6.54 19.95 7.79
N VAL A 142 6.83 20.84 8.73
CA VAL A 142 6.80 20.58 10.16
C VAL A 142 5.37 20.75 10.67
N ILE A 143 4.71 19.62 10.91
CA ILE A 143 3.38 19.53 11.48
C ILE A 143 3.50 19.61 13.00
N MET A 144 2.94 20.66 13.60
CA MET A 144 2.92 20.79 15.05
C MET A 144 2.04 19.70 15.68
N ASN A 145 2.40 19.24 16.88
CA ASN A 145 1.61 18.22 17.60
C ASN A 145 0.33 18.83 18.23
N MET A 146 -0.50 19.48 17.42
CA MET A 146 -1.72 20.13 17.85
C MET A 146 -2.80 20.15 16.76
N THR A 147 -4.05 20.04 17.20
CA THR A 147 -5.24 20.18 16.35
C THR A 147 -6.43 20.57 17.23
N GLN A 148 -7.40 21.26 16.66
CA GLN A 148 -8.60 21.72 17.35
C GLN A 148 -9.77 20.76 17.10
N ARG A 149 -10.42 20.31 18.18
CA ARG A 149 -11.64 19.50 18.11
C ARG A 149 -12.87 20.35 17.82
N ALA A 150 -13.98 19.68 17.50
CA ALA A 150 -15.29 20.32 17.33
C ALA A 150 -15.78 21.04 18.60
N ASP A 151 -15.31 20.64 19.79
CA ASP A 151 -15.59 21.34 21.05
C ASP A 151 -14.75 22.61 21.29
N GLY A 152 -14.01 23.05 20.27
CA GLY A 152 -13.15 24.24 20.30
C GLY A 152 -11.82 24.05 21.04
N LYS A 153 -11.64 22.92 21.75
CA LYS A 153 -10.44 22.69 22.56
C LYS A 153 -9.29 22.14 21.73
N TRP A 154 -8.10 22.66 21.97
CA TRP A 154 -6.86 22.19 21.35
C TRP A 154 -6.30 20.95 22.04
N ARG A 155 -5.90 19.95 21.25
CA ARG A 155 -5.37 18.66 21.74
C ARG A 155 -4.17 18.22 20.92
N ALA A 156 -3.40 17.28 21.47
CA ALA A 156 -2.32 16.65 20.75
C ALA A 156 -2.85 15.92 19.50
N LEU A 157 -2.17 16.12 18.38
CA LEU A 157 -2.49 15.49 17.09
C LEU A 157 -2.31 13.97 17.19
N PHE A 158 -3.29 13.20 16.77
CA PHE A 158 -3.16 11.76 16.61
C PHE A 158 -2.76 11.46 15.16
N ASN A 159 -1.62 10.78 14.95
CA ASN A 159 -0.93 10.72 13.66
C ASN A 159 -0.80 9.30 13.06
N ASP A 160 -1.41 8.27 13.66
CA ASP A 160 -1.32 6.88 13.18
C ASP A 160 -1.73 6.75 11.71
N ASP A 161 -2.77 7.46 11.29
CA ASP A 161 -3.26 7.38 9.91
C ASP A 161 -2.37 8.17 8.92
N ILE A 162 -1.61 9.16 9.40
CA ILE A 162 -0.68 9.93 8.55
C ILE A 162 0.47 9.05 8.08
N PHE A 163 0.97 8.14 8.92
CA PHE A 163 2.05 7.23 8.53
C PHE A 163 1.61 6.18 7.51
N LYS A 164 0.34 5.75 7.55
CA LYS A 164 -0.19 4.75 6.61
C LYS A 164 -0.27 5.27 5.18
N VAL A 165 -0.49 6.56 5.00
CA VAL A 165 -0.68 7.19 3.68
C VAL A 165 0.61 7.71 3.05
N GLN A 166 1.79 7.39 3.60
CA GLN A 166 3.06 7.95 3.13
C GLN A 166 3.26 7.77 1.61
N HIS A 167 2.95 6.59 1.08
CA HIS A 167 3.10 6.30 -0.36
C HIS A 167 2.06 7.04 -1.22
N GLU A 168 0.83 7.19 -0.75
CA GLU A 168 -0.20 7.98 -1.42
C GLU A 168 0.21 9.45 -1.50
N VAL A 169 0.70 10.02 -0.40
CA VAL A 169 1.15 11.43 -0.33
C VAL A 169 2.35 11.68 -1.25
N ASP A 170 3.32 10.76 -1.31
CA ASP A 170 4.45 10.83 -2.24
C ASP A 170 4.00 10.80 -3.70
N ALA A 171 3.07 9.89 -4.03
CA ALA A 171 2.51 9.79 -5.38
C ALA A 171 1.71 11.03 -5.77
N MET A 172 0.96 11.63 -4.84
CA MET A 172 0.26 12.91 -5.07
C MET A 172 1.22 14.06 -5.34
N TYR A 173 2.26 14.19 -4.52
CA TYR A 173 3.25 15.23 -4.68
C TYR A 173 3.95 15.11 -6.04
N LYS A 174 4.44 13.92 -6.39
CA LYS A 174 5.11 13.68 -7.68
C LYS A 174 4.16 13.87 -8.87
N GLY A 175 2.94 13.37 -8.78
CA GLY A 175 1.92 13.53 -9.81
C GLY A 175 1.56 15.00 -10.05
N GLN A 176 1.34 15.76 -8.99
CA GLN A 176 1.05 17.19 -9.08
C GLN A 176 2.25 17.97 -9.63
N LEU A 177 3.46 17.72 -9.12
CA LEU A 177 4.68 18.37 -9.60
C LEU A 177 4.89 18.10 -11.10
N ALA A 178 4.71 16.87 -11.56
CA ALA A 178 4.85 16.52 -12.96
C ALA A 178 3.82 17.21 -13.88
N LEU A 179 2.58 17.41 -13.41
CA LEU A 179 1.59 18.19 -14.16
C LEU A 179 2.01 19.64 -14.30
N GLU A 180 2.40 20.26 -13.20
CA GLU A 180 2.81 21.67 -13.21
C GLU A 180 4.05 21.90 -14.08
N LEU A 181 5.01 20.95 -14.08
CA LEU A 181 6.15 20.99 -14.97
C LEU A 181 5.75 20.88 -16.45
N ARG A 182 4.78 20.02 -16.79
CA ARG A 182 4.25 19.93 -18.16
C ARG A 182 3.50 21.18 -18.59
N GLU A 183 2.75 21.80 -17.68
CA GLU A 183 2.08 23.09 -17.93
C GLU A 183 3.10 24.21 -18.19
N LEU A 184 4.28 24.14 -17.57
CA LEU A 184 5.42 25.02 -17.85
C LEU A 184 6.16 24.68 -19.16
N GLY A 185 5.76 23.62 -19.88
CA GLY A 185 6.34 23.22 -21.15
C GLY A 185 7.46 22.18 -21.07
N TYR A 186 7.73 21.61 -19.89
CA TYR A 186 8.76 20.59 -19.76
C TYR A 186 8.29 19.19 -20.18
N GLU A 187 9.14 18.49 -20.92
CA GLU A 187 8.99 17.06 -21.16
C GLU A 187 9.51 16.24 -19.96
N ILE A 188 8.81 15.15 -19.65
CA ILE A 188 9.11 14.30 -18.49
C ILE A 188 9.30 12.85 -18.91
N ARG A 189 10.36 12.23 -18.39
CA ARG A 189 10.67 10.81 -18.50
C ARG A 189 10.37 10.08 -17.20
N VAL A 190 9.38 9.18 -17.21
CA VAL A 190 9.07 8.29 -16.08
C VAL A 190 10.08 7.14 -16.03
N LEU A 191 10.65 6.88 -14.87
CA LEU A 191 11.75 5.92 -14.68
C LEU A 191 11.27 4.54 -14.27
N ASP A 192 10.15 4.44 -13.55
CA ASP A 192 9.64 3.19 -13.00
C ASP A 192 8.12 3.20 -12.79
N GLY A 193 7.57 2.05 -12.38
CA GLY A 193 6.16 1.91 -12.00
C GLY A 193 5.78 2.56 -10.67
N LYS A 194 6.72 3.20 -9.95
CA LYS A 194 6.50 3.86 -8.65
C LYS A 194 6.31 5.38 -8.80
N GLY A 195 6.24 5.86 -10.05
CA GLY A 195 6.04 7.28 -10.35
C GLY A 195 7.28 8.14 -10.17
N ASN A 196 8.47 7.56 -10.11
CA ASN A 196 9.70 8.35 -10.17
C ASN A 196 9.90 8.87 -11.59
N PHE A 197 10.30 10.13 -11.73
CA PHE A 197 10.49 10.78 -13.03
C PHE A 197 11.63 11.78 -13.00
N GLU A 198 12.15 12.13 -14.17
CA GLU A 198 13.12 13.19 -14.38
C GLU A 198 12.73 14.02 -15.62
N LEU A 199 13.22 15.26 -15.72
CA LEU A 199 13.08 16.10 -16.92
C LEU A 199 13.83 15.45 -18.09
N ASN A 200 13.20 15.41 -19.26
CA ASN A 200 13.70 14.62 -20.39
C ASN A 200 15.07 15.11 -20.90
N HIS A 201 15.27 16.42 -20.92
CA HIS A 201 16.46 17.10 -21.44
C HIS A 201 17.71 16.97 -20.55
N ILE A 202 17.57 16.47 -19.32
CA ILE A 202 18.71 16.20 -18.44
C ILE A 202 19.01 14.69 -18.46
N SER A 203 20.23 14.34 -18.85
CA SER A 203 20.66 12.95 -18.98
C SER A 203 20.89 12.28 -17.62
N ARG A 204 20.90 10.95 -17.60
CA ARG A 204 21.19 10.17 -16.40
C ARG A 204 22.61 10.44 -15.88
N GLU A 205 23.60 10.52 -16.76
CA GLU A 205 24.99 10.79 -16.38
C GLU A 205 25.14 12.17 -15.72
N GLN A 206 24.43 13.18 -16.26
CA GLN A 206 24.39 14.53 -15.71
C GLN A 206 23.75 14.54 -14.31
N ILE A 207 22.66 13.81 -14.11
CA ILE A 207 22.00 13.62 -12.79
C ILE A 207 22.95 12.95 -11.79
N GLU A 208 23.64 11.88 -12.20
CA GLU A 208 24.57 11.14 -11.35
C GLU A 208 25.79 11.97 -10.94
N ALA A 209 26.20 12.93 -11.80
CA ALA A 209 27.27 13.88 -11.47
C ALA A 209 26.89 14.82 -10.31
N PHE A 210 25.61 15.16 -10.14
CA PHE A 210 25.08 15.98 -9.05
C PHE A 210 24.43 15.16 -7.91
N SER A 211 24.79 13.88 -7.80
CA SER A 211 24.23 12.92 -6.83
C SER A 211 25.30 12.29 -5.93
N SER A 212 26.27 13.08 -5.46
CA SER A 212 27.40 12.64 -4.63
C SER A 212 26.95 11.87 -3.38
N ARG A 213 25.87 12.33 -2.73
CA ARG A 213 25.31 11.66 -1.53
C ARG A 213 24.84 10.24 -1.82
N SER A 214 24.24 10.00 -2.99
CA SER A 214 23.75 8.67 -3.37
C SER A 214 24.91 7.72 -3.64
N LYS A 215 25.96 8.20 -4.32
CA LYS A 215 27.19 7.42 -4.58
C LYS A 215 27.83 6.93 -3.28
N VAL A 216 27.96 7.81 -2.28
CA VAL A 216 28.51 7.41 -0.96
C VAL A 216 27.69 6.29 -0.29
N ILE A 217 26.35 6.32 -0.40
CA ILE A 217 25.49 5.28 0.17
C ILE A 217 25.65 3.98 -0.61
N GLU A 218 25.71 4.06 -1.94
CA GLU A 218 25.85 2.90 -2.83
C GLU A 218 27.22 2.23 -2.66
N GLU A 219 28.30 3.01 -2.56
CA GLU A 219 29.65 2.51 -2.24
C GLU A 219 29.70 1.85 -0.86
N ALA A 220 29.02 2.43 0.14
CA ALA A 220 28.95 1.83 1.47
C ALA A 220 28.16 0.51 1.48
N LEU A 221 27.05 0.43 0.73
CA LEU A 221 26.28 -0.81 0.56
C LEU A 221 27.08 -1.88 -0.21
N ALA A 222 27.84 -1.46 -1.24
CA ALA A 222 28.66 -2.36 -2.04
C ALA A 222 29.79 -3.01 -1.23
N LYS A 223 30.34 -2.31 -0.22
CA LYS A 223 31.31 -2.89 0.73
C LYS A 223 30.74 -4.08 1.51
N ASP A 224 29.42 -4.10 1.72
CA ASP A 224 28.70 -5.19 2.38
C ASP A 224 28.12 -6.20 1.37
N GLY A 225 28.51 -6.12 0.09
CA GLY A 225 28.02 -6.99 -0.98
C GLY A 225 26.54 -6.79 -1.34
N LYS A 226 25.95 -5.65 -0.96
CA LYS A 226 24.53 -5.36 -1.13
C LYS A 226 24.29 -4.23 -2.12
N THR A 227 23.14 -4.28 -2.79
CA THR A 227 22.64 -3.15 -3.57
C THR A 227 21.54 -2.40 -2.80
N ARG A 228 21.15 -1.22 -3.29
CA ARG A 228 19.96 -0.53 -2.77
C ARG A 228 18.67 -1.33 -2.97
N ALA A 229 18.59 -2.25 -3.93
CA ALA A 229 17.41 -3.08 -4.11
C ALA A 229 17.29 -4.13 -2.98
N ASP A 230 18.44 -4.70 -2.59
CA ASP A 230 18.50 -5.85 -1.68
C ASP A 230 18.59 -5.45 -0.19
N ALA A 231 19.05 -4.23 0.09
CA ALA A 231 19.19 -3.75 1.46
C ALA A 231 17.84 -3.44 2.13
N THR A 232 17.73 -3.84 3.41
CA THR A 232 16.56 -3.55 4.24
C THR A 232 16.44 -2.05 4.54
N THR A 233 15.26 -1.59 4.94
CA THR A 233 15.01 -0.18 5.30
C THR A 233 15.92 0.27 6.45
N LEU A 234 16.12 -0.58 7.46
CA LEU A 234 16.96 -0.27 8.61
C LEU A 234 18.43 -0.12 8.21
N GLU A 235 18.96 -1.00 7.36
CA GLU A 235 20.35 -0.92 6.87
C GLU A 235 20.58 0.36 6.07
N LYS A 236 19.66 0.70 5.16
CA LYS A 236 19.69 1.97 4.41
C LYS A 236 19.71 3.16 5.35
N GLN A 237 18.91 3.13 6.42
CA GLN A 237 18.86 4.20 7.41
C GLN A 237 20.16 4.30 8.21
N VAL A 238 20.71 3.18 8.69
CA VAL A 238 21.97 3.11 9.44
C VAL A 238 23.12 3.63 8.59
N ILE A 239 23.28 3.14 7.36
CA ILE A 239 24.34 3.59 6.44
C ILE A 239 24.16 5.08 6.10
N SER A 240 22.92 5.53 5.88
CA SER A 240 22.63 6.94 5.64
C SER A 240 23.00 7.83 6.84
N MET A 241 22.85 7.33 8.07
CA MET A 241 23.25 8.05 9.28
C MET A 241 24.77 8.01 9.52
N ALA A 242 25.41 6.85 9.29
CA ALA A 242 26.83 6.65 9.54
C ALA A 242 27.72 7.41 8.53
N THR A 243 27.31 7.46 7.26
CA THR A 243 28.04 8.16 6.19
C THR A 243 27.69 9.64 6.09
N ARG A 244 27.06 10.21 7.14
CA ARG A 244 26.54 11.58 7.14
C ARG A 244 27.67 12.57 7.41
N PRO A 245 28.05 13.46 6.46
CA PRO A 245 29.01 14.52 6.74
C PRO A 245 28.40 15.58 7.67
N HIS A 246 29.26 16.23 8.45
CA HIS A 246 28.90 17.43 9.21
C HIS A 246 28.56 18.57 8.23
N LYS A 247 27.51 19.34 8.54
CA LYS A 247 27.05 20.44 7.68
C LYS A 247 27.93 21.67 7.94
N ASP A 248 28.72 22.08 6.95
CA ASP A 248 29.48 23.34 6.95
C ASP A 248 28.78 24.34 6.03
N GLU A 249 28.31 25.47 6.59
CA GLU A 249 27.52 26.52 5.93
C GLU A 249 28.40 27.59 5.23
N ARG A 250 29.73 27.42 5.20
CA ARG A 250 30.62 28.38 4.54
C ARG A 250 30.46 28.36 3.00
N ASP A 251 30.27 29.57 2.46
CA ASP A 251 30.22 30.02 1.06
C ASP A 251 29.15 29.38 0.14
N HIS A 252 27.88 29.63 0.44
CA HIS A 252 26.74 29.29 -0.43
C HIS A 252 26.91 29.80 -1.88
N ASP A 253 27.43 31.02 -2.06
CA ASP A 253 27.68 31.60 -3.37
C ASP A 253 28.76 30.81 -4.14
N LEU A 254 29.82 30.36 -3.46
CA LEU A 254 30.85 29.51 -4.07
C LEU A 254 30.28 28.14 -4.47
N VAL A 255 29.37 27.58 -3.68
CA VAL A 255 28.70 26.31 -4.02
C VAL A 255 27.80 26.47 -5.25
N LYS A 256 27.03 27.56 -5.33
CA LYS A 256 26.20 27.85 -6.52
C LYS A 256 27.07 28.10 -7.75
N GLN A 257 28.18 28.83 -7.63
CA GLN A 257 29.16 29.01 -8.70
C GLN A 257 29.77 27.68 -9.14
N TYR A 258 30.10 26.79 -8.20
CA TYR A 258 30.58 25.44 -8.52
C TYR A 258 29.54 24.64 -9.31
N TRP A 259 28.25 24.70 -8.96
CA TRP A 259 27.20 24.02 -9.73
C TRP A 259 27.07 24.54 -11.16
N VAL A 260 27.18 25.86 -11.33
CA VAL A 260 27.16 26.52 -12.64
C VAL A 260 28.34 26.04 -13.48
N THR A 261 29.56 26.12 -12.95
CA THR A 261 30.79 25.66 -13.63
C THR A 261 30.69 24.19 -14.01
N LYS A 262 30.32 23.33 -13.06
CA LYS A 262 30.15 21.90 -13.30
C LYS A 262 29.07 21.59 -14.33
N SER A 263 27.98 22.36 -14.35
CA SER A 263 26.93 22.19 -15.37
C SER A 263 27.43 22.57 -16.77
N ARG A 264 28.29 23.59 -16.88
CA ARG A 264 28.94 23.95 -18.15
C ARG A 264 29.88 22.86 -18.63
N GLU A 265 30.71 22.31 -17.74
CA GLU A 265 31.63 21.20 -18.05
C GLU A 265 30.90 19.95 -18.53
N LEU A 266 29.72 19.68 -17.97
CA LEU A 266 28.85 18.57 -18.35
C LEU A 266 27.97 18.85 -19.58
N GLY A 267 28.07 20.04 -20.18
CA GLY A 267 27.31 20.43 -21.36
C GLY A 267 25.79 20.39 -21.16
N ILE A 268 25.31 20.74 -19.96
CA ILE A 268 23.87 20.70 -19.65
C ILE A 268 23.17 21.89 -20.30
N ASP A 269 22.24 21.61 -21.22
CA ASP A 269 21.33 22.60 -21.77
C ASP A 269 20.08 22.66 -20.90
N TYR A 270 19.82 23.79 -20.24
CA TYR A 270 18.64 24.00 -19.40
C TYR A 270 17.49 24.70 -20.14
N GLY A 271 17.64 24.92 -21.45
CA GLY A 271 16.67 25.56 -22.31
C GLY A 271 16.66 27.10 -22.24
N PRO A 272 15.81 27.76 -23.04
CA PRO A 272 15.82 29.21 -23.24
C PRO A 272 15.40 30.03 -22.00
N GLN A 273 14.72 29.40 -21.03
CA GLN A 273 14.36 30.05 -19.77
C GLN A 273 15.50 30.05 -18.73
N SER A 274 16.62 29.41 -19.05
CA SER A 274 17.80 29.37 -18.21
C SER A 274 18.37 30.76 -17.99
N ARG A 275 18.59 31.13 -16.73
CA ARG A 275 19.31 32.35 -16.34
C ARG A 275 20.80 32.11 -16.12
N LEU A 276 21.31 30.94 -16.52
CA LEU A 276 22.74 30.70 -16.56
C LEU A 276 23.36 31.72 -17.52
N ASP A 277 24.00 32.72 -16.93
CA ASP A 277 25.07 33.52 -17.52
C ASP A 277 24.68 34.66 -18.46
N GLY A 278 23.40 35.01 -18.57
CA GLY A 278 22.96 36.05 -19.53
C GLY A 278 23.24 35.67 -21.00
N ARG A 279 23.52 34.40 -21.29
CA ARG A 279 23.55 33.86 -22.64
C ARG A 279 22.13 33.54 -23.05
N GLU A 280 21.63 34.17 -24.11
CA GLU A 280 20.52 33.61 -24.87
C GLU A 280 21.01 32.29 -25.47
N TYR A 281 20.53 31.17 -24.93
CA TYR A 281 20.59 29.90 -25.63
C TYR A 281 19.71 30.10 -26.85
N GLY A 282 20.35 30.33 -28.01
CA GLY A 282 19.68 30.72 -29.24
C GLY A 282 18.50 29.79 -29.53
N GLU A 283 17.44 30.33 -30.14
CA GLU A 283 16.23 29.60 -30.50
C GLU A 283 16.59 28.31 -31.28
N SER A 284 16.77 27.21 -30.56
CA SER A 284 16.40 25.90 -31.07
C SER A 284 14.89 26.02 -31.25
N GLY A 285 14.50 26.16 -32.52
CA GLY A 285 13.19 26.64 -32.97
C GLY A 285 12.01 26.01 -32.24
N PRO A 286 10.82 26.64 -32.34
CA PRO A 286 9.68 26.32 -31.51
C PRO A 286 9.49 24.82 -31.46
N ALA A 287 9.57 24.24 -30.26
CA ALA A 287 8.95 22.96 -30.00
C ALA A 287 7.50 23.13 -30.44
N SER A 288 7.21 22.64 -31.65
CA SER A 288 5.91 22.68 -32.30
C SER A 288 4.98 21.74 -31.53
N GLY A 289 4.57 22.22 -30.37
CA GLY A 289 3.80 21.47 -29.38
C GLY A 289 3.15 22.34 -28.31
N ALA A 290 3.36 23.67 -28.33
CA ALA A 290 2.58 24.61 -27.52
C ALA A 290 1.11 24.54 -27.94
N GLY A 291 0.34 23.72 -27.23
CA GLY A 291 -1.09 23.47 -27.47
C GLY A 291 -1.48 21.99 -27.57
N ARG A 292 -0.53 21.05 -27.64
CA ARG A 292 -0.84 19.62 -27.55
C ARG A 292 -0.47 19.11 -26.16
N VAL A 293 -1.48 18.82 -25.33
CA VAL A 293 -1.32 17.86 -24.23
C VAL A 293 -0.61 16.64 -24.85
N PRO A 294 0.59 16.25 -24.39
CA PRO A 294 1.26 15.08 -24.94
C PRO A 294 0.33 13.89 -24.75
N SER A 295 -0.27 13.41 -25.85
CA SER A 295 -0.93 12.13 -25.87
C SER A 295 0.18 11.10 -25.71
N ASP A 296 0.30 10.51 -24.52
CA ASP A 296 1.18 9.37 -24.33
C ASP A 296 0.73 8.29 -25.34
N PRO A 297 1.61 7.90 -26.29
CA PRO A 297 1.26 6.94 -27.34
C PRO A 297 0.85 5.56 -26.82
N ASN A 298 1.01 5.30 -25.50
CA ASN A 298 0.57 4.08 -24.83
C ASN A 298 -0.79 4.18 -24.12
N LEU A 299 -1.52 5.31 -24.22
CA LEU A 299 -2.88 5.39 -23.70
C LEU A 299 -3.84 4.62 -24.63
N PRO A 300 -4.70 3.72 -24.09
CA PRO A 300 -5.72 3.06 -24.90
C PRO A 300 -6.61 4.10 -25.60
N ALA A 301 -6.81 3.93 -26.91
CA ALA A 301 -7.63 4.85 -27.70
C ALA A 301 -9.05 4.98 -27.10
N GLY A 302 -9.54 6.21 -26.96
CA GLY A 302 -10.88 6.51 -26.46
C GLY A 302 -11.01 6.66 -24.94
N LEU A 303 -9.93 6.47 -24.17
CA LEU A 303 -9.93 6.76 -22.72
C LEU A 303 -9.24 8.09 -22.42
N THR A 304 -9.77 8.81 -21.43
CA THR A 304 -9.03 9.92 -20.81
C THR A 304 -7.81 9.39 -20.05
N PRO A 305 -6.77 10.20 -19.81
CA PRO A 305 -5.62 9.77 -19.02
C PRO A 305 -6.00 9.23 -17.64
N ALA A 306 -6.96 9.87 -16.95
CA ALA A 306 -7.47 9.41 -15.66
C ALA A 306 -8.15 8.03 -15.75
N GLN A 307 -8.96 7.80 -16.79
CA GLN A 307 -9.60 6.50 -17.05
C GLN A 307 -8.56 5.40 -17.27
N ALA A 308 -7.54 5.67 -18.10
CA ALA A 308 -6.51 4.69 -18.41
C ALA A 308 -5.70 4.27 -17.17
N VAL A 309 -5.27 5.22 -16.34
CA VAL A 309 -4.46 4.92 -15.14
C VAL A 309 -5.27 4.23 -14.05
N VAL A 310 -6.55 4.58 -13.86
CA VAL A 310 -7.43 3.89 -12.92
C VAL A 310 -7.74 2.48 -13.41
N GLN A 311 -8.02 2.30 -14.71
CA GLN A 311 -8.24 0.97 -15.29
C GLN A 311 -7.02 0.06 -15.14
N TYR A 312 -5.81 0.62 -15.35
CA TYR A 312 -4.56 -0.08 -15.10
C TYR A 312 -4.45 -0.50 -13.63
N ALA A 313 -4.67 0.42 -12.69
CA ALA A 313 -4.56 0.13 -11.26
C ALA A 313 -5.55 -0.96 -10.83
N ILE A 314 -6.80 -0.92 -11.31
CA ILE A 314 -7.80 -1.98 -11.08
C ILE A 314 -7.28 -3.31 -11.61
N ASN A 315 -6.84 -3.38 -12.86
CA ASN A 315 -6.38 -4.63 -13.47
C ASN A 315 -5.14 -5.20 -12.76
N HIS A 316 -4.20 -4.33 -12.39
CA HIS A 316 -2.95 -4.72 -11.74
C HIS A 316 -3.19 -5.27 -10.32
N LEU A 317 -3.98 -4.57 -9.51
CA LEU A 317 -4.27 -5.02 -8.15
C LEU A 317 -5.18 -6.25 -8.14
N THR A 318 -6.18 -6.29 -9.04
CA THR A 318 -7.15 -7.39 -9.07
C THR A 318 -6.65 -8.67 -9.75
N GLU A 319 -5.42 -8.67 -10.26
CA GLU A 319 -4.74 -9.89 -10.69
C GLU A 319 -4.51 -10.84 -9.52
N ARG A 320 -4.15 -10.30 -8.36
CA ARG A 320 -3.78 -11.06 -7.15
C ARG A 320 -4.80 -10.95 -6.03
N GLU A 321 -5.57 -9.87 -6.00
CA GLU A 321 -6.52 -9.58 -4.92
C GLU A 321 -7.96 -9.53 -5.44
N GLN A 322 -8.90 -10.17 -4.75
CA GLN A 322 -10.33 -10.04 -5.09
C GLN A 322 -10.94 -8.75 -4.55
N VAL A 323 -10.37 -8.20 -3.48
CA VAL A 323 -10.81 -7.00 -2.80
C VAL A 323 -9.61 -6.10 -2.59
N VAL A 324 -9.69 -4.86 -3.09
CA VAL A 324 -8.62 -3.88 -3.06
C VAL A 324 -9.00 -2.72 -2.15
N THR A 325 -8.03 -2.13 -1.46
CA THR A 325 -8.26 -0.94 -0.63
C THR A 325 -8.31 0.32 -1.51
N GLN A 326 -8.90 1.40 -1.00
CA GLN A 326 -8.94 2.69 -1.69
C GLN A 326 -7.54 3.29 -1.84
N LEU A 327 -6.72 3.14 -0.81
CA LEU A 327 -5.35 3.63 -0.66
C LEU A 327 -4.45 2.96 -1.69
N ASP A 328 -4.50 1.63 -1.80
CA ASP A 328 -3.72 0.89 -2.80
C ASP A 328 -4.14 1.28 -4.21
N LEU A 329 -5.47 1.35 -4.45
CA LEU A 329 -6.02 1.75 -5.74
C LEU A 329 -5.57 3.16 -6.15
N LEU A 330 -5.67 4.13 -5.24
CA LEU A 330 -5.23 5.50 -5.47
C LEU A 330 -3.73 5.58 -5.66
N THR A 331 -2.95 4.89 -4.82
CA THR A 331 -1.49 4.92 -4.87
C THR A 331 -0.98 4.40 -6.21
N VAL A 332 -1.43 3.22 -6.64
CA VAL A 332 -1.02 2.64 -7.93
C VAL A 332 -1.48 3.50 -9.10
N ALA A 333 -2.70 4.03 -9.06
CA ALA A 333 -3.20 4.92 -10.12
C ALA A 333 -2.36 6.21 -10.23
N LEU A 334 -2.04 6.83 -9.08
CA LEU A 334 -1.23 8.06 -9.02
C LEU A 334 0.21 7.84 -9.45
N GLN A 335 0.82 6.73 -9.05
CA GLN A 335 2.17 6.36 -9.50
C GLN A 335 2.23 6.20 -11.02
N ARG A 336 1.14 5.73 -11.64
CA ARG A 336 1.02 5.65 -13.10
C ARG A 336 0.60 6.97 -13.74
N SER A 337 0.01 7.90 -13.00
CA SER A 337 -0.56 9.15 -13.51
C SER A 337 0.43 10.30 -13.66
N VAL A 338 1.73 10.08 -13.40
CA VAL A 338 2.77 11.10 -13.42
C VAL A 338 2.76 11.91 -14.73
N GLY A 339 2.37 13.18 -14.62
CA GLY A 339 2.21 14.12 -15.72
C GLY A 339 0.98 13.91 -16.61
N LEU A 340 0.21 12.84 -16.39
CA LEU A 340 -0.95 12.47 -17.20
C LEU A 340 -2.28 12.91 -16.58
N ALA A 341 -2.42 12.70 -15.26
CA ALA A 341 -3.63 13.07 -14.53
C ALA A 341 -3.32 13.40 -13.08
N GLY A 342 -4.09 14.34 -12.53
CA GLY A 342 -3.93 14.83 -11.16
C GLY A 342 -4.73 14.00 -10.15
N PRO A 343 -4.44 14.13 -8.85
CA PRO A 343 -5.14 13.39 -7.81
C PRO A 343 -6.66 13.56 -7.84
N ASP A 344 -7.15 14.75 -8.15
CA ASP A 344 -8.59 15.04 -8.20
C ASP A 344 -9.27 14.33 -9.38
N GLN A 345 -8.59 14.26 -10.53
CA GLN A 345 -9.08 13.55 -11.72
C GLN A 345 -9.13 12.03 -11.48
N VAL A 346 -8.08 11.47 -10.85
CA VAL A 346 -8.04 10.05 -10.48
C VAL A 346 -9.15 9.71 -9.48
N ARG A 347 -9.37 10.54 -8.46
CA ARG A 347 -10.47 10.37 -7.49
C ARG A 347 -11.85 10.45 -8.15
N ALA A 348 -12.04 11.43 -9.03
CA ALA A 348 -13.28 11.60 -9.77
C ALA A 348 -13.59 10.37 -10.64
N GLU A 349 -12.57 9.80 -11.29
CA GLU A 349 -12.73 8.60 -12.10
C GLU A 349 -13.09 7.37 -11.25
N ILE A 350 -12.44 7.16 -10.10
CA ILE A 350 -12.83 6.09 -9.17
C ILE A 350 -14.29 6.25 -8.74
N ALA A 351 -14.70 7.47 -8.35
CA ALA A 351 -16.08 7.75 -7.96
C ALA A 351 -17.07 7.47 -9.10
N ARG A 352 -16.72 7.83 -10.34
CA ARG A 352 -17.51 7.54 -11.54
C ARG A 352 -17.68 6.04 -11.76
N LEU A 353 -16.62 5.24 -11.63
CA LEU A 353 -16.68 3.78 -11.76
C LEU A 353 -17.50 3.11 -10.66
N VAL A 354 -17.48 3.67 -9.44
CA VAL A 354 -18.36 3.24 -8.34
C VAL A 354 -19.82 3.53 -8.68
N GLN A 355 -20.12 4.74 -9.15
CA GLN A 355 -21.49 5.14 -9.52
C GLN A 355 -22.06 4.28 -10.67
N GLN A 356 -21.22 3.89 -11.62
CA GLN A 356 -21.60 3.01 -12.73
C GLN A 356 -21.72 1.54 -12.32
N GLY A 357 -21.26 1.16 -11.13
CA GLY A 357 -21.24 -0.22 -10.65
C GLY A 357 -20.18 -1.10 -11.31
N THR A 358 -19.24 -0.52 -12.07
CA THR A 358 -18.04 -1.23 -12.59
C THR A 358 -17.13 -1.62 -11.43
N LEU A 359 -16.91 -0.66 -10.52
CA LEU A 359 -16.28 -0.88 -9.23
C LEU A 359 -17.38 -0.97 -8.17
N ILE A 360 -17.34 -1.99 -7.34
CA ILE A 360 -18.34 -2.23 -6.29
C ILE A 360 -17.70 -1.86 -4.96
N GLU A 361 -18.20 -0.80 -4.33
CA GLU A 361 -17.81 -0.45 -2.96
C GLU A 361 -18.40 -1.48 -1.99
N SER A 362 -17.54 -2.08 -1.17
CA SER A 362 -17.95 -3.00 -0.12
C SER A 362 -18.72 -2.24 0.97
N ALA A 363 -19.58 -2.96 1.71
CA ALA A 363 -20.21 -2.39 2.89
C ALA A 363 -19.14 -1.79 3.84
N PRO A 364 -19.42 -0.61 4.46
CA PRO A 364 -18.49 0.01 5.40
C PRO A 364 -18.08 -0.98 6.47
N ALA A 365 -16.77 -1.13 6.68
CA ALA A 365 -16.23 -1.98 7.73
C ALA A 365 -15.71 -1.12 8.87
N TYR A 366 -15.71 -1.70 10.06
CA TYR A 366 -15.36 -1.03 11.30
C TYR A 366 -14.41 -1.91 12.09
N SER A 367 -13.44 -1.27 12.74
CA SER A 367 -12.54 -1.89 13.71
C SER A 367 -12.68 -1.22 15.06
N MET A 368 -12.23 -1.90 16.12
CA MET A 368 -12.16 -1.27 17.43
C MET A 368 -11.17 -0.11 17.42
N ALA A 369 -11.48 0.98 18.14
CA ALA A 369 -10.61 2.16 18.23
C ALA A 369 -9.21 1.85 18.82
N GLN A 370 -9.11 0.78 19.61
CA GLN A 370 -7.87 0.17 20.11
C GLN A 370 -7.95 -1.33 19.79
N PRO A 371 -7.52 -1.74 18.59
CA PRO A 371 -7.57 -3.15 18.21
C PRO A 371 -6.54 -3.96 19.00
N THR A 372 -6.94 -5.14 19.46
CA THR A 372 -6.01 -6.21 19.83
C THR A 372 -5.41 -6.82 18.55
N GLU A 373 -4.30 -7.56 18.64
CA GLU A 373 -3.59 -8.11 17.46
C GLU A 373 -4.48 -8.91 16.50
N ASN A 374 -5.60 -9.48 16.99
CA ASN A 374 -6.55 -10.27 16.20
C ASN A 374 -7.97 -9.69 16.19
N ALA A 375 -8.13 -8.38 16.42
CA ALA A 375 -9.44 -7.74 16.40
C ALA A 375 -10.05 -7.82 14.98
N PRO A 376 -11.30 -8.32 14.85
CA PRO A 376 -11.90 -8.48 13.52
C PRO A 376 -12.28 -7.12 12.92
N VAL A 377 -12.25 -7.05 11.59
CA VAL A 377 -12.70 -5.89 10.80
C VAL A 377 -13.97 -6.29 10.06
N LEU A 378 -15.11 -5.81 10.55
CA LEU A 378 -16.42 -6.31 10.14
C LEU A 378 -17.36 -5.18 9.73
N SER A 379 -18.34 -5.50 8.89
CA SER A 379 -19.47 -4.60 8.64
C SER A 379 -20.34 -4.47 9.90
N PRO A 380 -21.28 -3.50 9.96
CA PRO A 380 -22.23 -3.43 11.07
C PRO A 380 -22.99 -4.74 11.31
N ALA A 381 -23.39 -5.43 10.23
CA ALA A 381 -24.03 -6.75 10.31
C ALA A 381 -23.06 -7.83 10.80
N GLY A 382 -21.79 -7.79 10.36
CA GLY A 382 -20.78 -8.73 10.86
C GLY A 382 -20.50 -8.54 12.35
N TRP A 383 -20.43 -7.30 12.84
CA TRP A 383 -20.32 -7.00 14.27
C TRP A 383 -21.55 -7.47 15.05
N GLN A 384 -22.75 -7.36 14.47
CA GLN A 384 -23.97 -7.89 15.10
C GLN A 384 -23.87 -9.41 15.28
N ALA A 385 -23.58 -10.15 14.20
CA ALA A 385 -23.42 -11.60 14.25
C ALA A 385 -22.32 -12.03 15.23
N HIS A 386 -21.18 -11.33 15.22
CA HIS A 386 -20.07 -11.62 16.12
C HIS A 386 -20.46 -11.41 17.60
N LEU A 387 -21.24 -10.38 17.92
CA LEU A 387 -21.72 -10.14 19.28
C LEU A 387 -22.81 -11.13 19.71
N GLN A 388 -23.65 -11.59 18.77
CA GLN A 388 -24.62 -12.65 19.02
C GLN A 388 -23.92 -13.95 19.39
N GLU A 389 -22.89 -14.34 18.64
CA GLU A 389 -22.09 -15.54 18.90
C GLU A 389 -21.32 -15.43 20.22
N LEU A 390 -20.61 -14.32 20.43
CA LEU A 390 -19.71 -14.16 21.57
C LEU A 390 -20.45 -13.94 22.90
N LYS A 391 -21.62 -13.30 22.87
CA LYS A 391 -22.37 -12.91 24.09
C LYS A 391 -23.78 -13.48 24.20
N GLY A 392 -24.25 -14.25 23.22
CA GLY A 392 -25.63 -14.75 23.19
C GLY A 392 -26.69 -13.65 23.11
N TRP A 393 -26.33 -12.46 22.58
CA TRP A 393 -27.24 -11.32 22.54
C TRP A 393 -28.36 -11.49 21.50
N THR A 394 -29.51 -10.86 21.73
CA THR A 394 -30.56 -10.76 20.72
C THR A 394 -30.16 -9.80 19.59
N ASP A 395 -30.76 -9.95 18.40
CA ASP A 395 -30.55 -9.04 17.26
C ASP A 395 -30.75 -7.56 17.62
N LYS A 396 -31.82 -7.27 18.36
CA LYS A 396 -32.13 -5.90 18.83
C LYS A 396 -31.01 -5.32 19.70
N GLN A 397 -30.49 -6.10 20.65
CA GLN A 397 -29.40 -5.67 21.53
C GLN A 397 -28.09 -5.46 20.76
N ALA A 398 -27.73 -6.41 19.91
CA ALA A 398 -26.52 -6.34 19.09
C ALA A 398 -26.56 -5.12 18.14
N LYS A 399 -27.68 -4.90 17.46
CA LYS A 399 -27.89 -3.75 16.57
C LYS A 399 -27.79 -2.42 17.30
N GLN A 400 -28.46 -2.29 18.45
CA GLN A 400 -28.40 -1.07 19.28
C GLN A 400 -26.97 -0.78 19.75
N TYR A 401 -26.25 -1.82 20.19
CA TYR A 401 -24.88 -1.68 20.65
C TYR A 401 -23.94 -1.25 19.53
N VAL A 402 -24.02 -1.89 18.35
CA VAL A 402 -23.18 -1.54 17.20
C VAL A 402 -23.43 -0.10 16.75
N ALA A 403 -24.70 0.32 16.64
CA ALA A 403 -25.03 1.70 16.29
C ALA A 403 -24.45 2.70 17.30
N THR A 404 -24.64 2.42 18.60
CA THR A 404 -24.10 3.25 19.68
C THR A 404 -22.56 3.26 19.68
N ALA A 405 -21.91 2.14 19.37
CA ALA A 405 -20.46 2.02 19.33
C ALA A 405 -19.84 2.79 18.16
N ILE A 406 -20.53 2.83 17.01
CA ILE A 406 -20.15 3.65 15.84
C ILE A 406 -20.33 5.13 16.17
N GLU A 407 -21.50 5.52 16.67
CA GLU A 407 -21.80 6.92 17.03
C GLU A 407 -20.81 7.45 18.08
N ARG A 408 -20.49 6.61 19.08
CA ARG A 408 -19.50 6.93 20.10
C ARG A 408 -18.06 6.73 19.63
N GLY A 409 -17.76 6.32 18.39
CA GLY A 409 -16.40 6.14 17.90
C GLY A 409 -15.56 5.07 18.63
N SER A 410 -16.22 4.12 19.31
CA SER A 410 -15.58 2.90 19.83
C SER A 410 -15.35 1.88 18.72
N LEU A 411 -16.22 1.90 17.71
CA LEU A 411 -16.01 1.29 16.39
C LEU A 411 -15.70 2.41 15.39
N VAL A 412 -14.51 2.35 14.79
CA VAL A 412 -14.01 3.38 13.86
C VAL A 412 -14.10 2.81 12.45
N PRO A 413 -14.63 3.59 11.48
CA PRO A 413 -14.67 3.14 10.09
C PRO A 413 -13.26 2.83 9.61
N THR A 414 -13.09 1.69 8.98
CA THR A 414 -11.87 1.35 8.27
C THR A 414 -11.89 1.95 6.88
N GLU A 415 -10.77 1.81 6.20
CA GLU A 415 -10.64 2.22 4.83
C GLU A 415 -11.67 1.55 3.91
N LYS A 416 -12.09 2.28 2.87
CA LYS A 416 -13.00 1.75 1.86
C LYS A 416 -12.33 0.62 1.10
N ARG A 417 -13.14 -0.36 0.72
CA ARG A 417 -12.70 -1.54 -0.03
C ARG A 417 -13.57 -1.72 -1.26
N TYR A 418 -12.94 -2.11 -2.34
CA TYR A 418 -13.58 -2.25 -3.63
C TYR A 418 -13.37 -3.64 -4.20
N THR A 419 -14.35 -4.11 -4.96
CA THR A 419 -14.19 -5.27 -5.85
C THR A 419 -14.70 -4.92 -7.24
N THR A 420 -14.49 -5.79 -8.22
CA THR A 420 -14.97 -5.59 -9.59
C THR A 420 -16.14 -6.50 -9.87
N GLN A 421 -16.96 -6.17 -10.87
CA GLN A 421 -18.01 -7.08 -11.34
C GLN A 421 -17.45 -8.42 -11.81
N LYS A 422 -16.25 -8.42 -12.38
CA LYS A 422 -15.54 -9.64 -12.78
C LYS A 422 -15.18 -10.49 -11.56
N GLY A 423 -14.65 -9.88 -10.50
CA GLY A 423 -14.37 -10.54 -9.23
C GLY A 423 -15.62 -11.12 -8.59
N LEU A 424 -16.69 -10.32 -8.49
CA LEU A 424 -17.98 -10.77 -7.94
C LEU A 424 -18.58 -11.94 -8.74
N LYS A 425 -18.52 -11.90 -10.08
CA LYS A 425 -18.99 -13.00 -10.93
C LYS A 425 -18.16 -14.26 -10.71
N ARG A 426 -16.83 -14.13 -10.59
CA ARG A 426 -15.94 -15.26 -10.30
C ARG A 426 -16.26 -15.88 -8.94
N GLU A 427 -16.46 -15.06 -7.90
CA GLU A 427 -16.85 -15.52 -6.57
C GLU A 427 -18.21 -16.25 -6.59
N LYS A 428 -19.21 -15.66 -7.23
CA LYS A 428 -20.53 -16.30 -7.40
C LYS A 428 -20.43 -17.62 -8.15
N ALA A 429 -19.58 -17.72 -9.17
CA ALA A 429 -19.36 -18.96 -9.91
C ALA A 429 -18.72 -20.03 -9.01
N ILE A 430 -17.73 -19.67 -8.20
CA ILE A 430 -17.10 -20.59 -7.23
C ILE A 430 -18.13 -21.10 -6.23
N LEU A 431 -18.94 -20.21 -5.65
CA LEU A 431 -20.00 -20.58 -4.71
C LEU A 431 -21.10 -21.43 -5.36
N ALA A 432 -21.45 -21.14 -6.62
CA ALA A 432 -22.40 -21.94 -7.37
C ALA A 432 -21.87 -23.36 -7.59
N ILE A 433 -20.62 -23.49 -8.05
CA ILE A 433 -19.94 -24.78 -8.25
C ILE A 433 -19.95 -25.57 -6.94
N GLU A 434 -19.52 -24.97 -5.83
CA GLU A 434 -19.51 -25.62 -4.52
C GLU A 434 -20.91 -26.12 -4.13
N ARG A 435 -21.92 -25.24 -4.21
CA ARG A 435 -23.30 -25.56 -3.84
C ARG A 435 -23.88 -26.67 -4.72
N THR A 436 -23.63 -26.63 -6.03
CA THR A 436 -24.09 -27.67 -6.95
C THR A 436 -23.36 -28.99 -6.75
N GLY A 437 -22.14 -28.98 -6.20
CA GLY A 437 -21.37 -30.19 -5.92
C GLY A 437 -21.78 -30.92 -4.64
N ARG A 438 -22.71 -30.39 -3.84
CA ARG A 438 -23.19 -31.05 -2.62
C ARG A 438 -24.10 -32.23 -2.95
N GLY A 439 -23.87 -33.38 -2.31
CA GLY A 439 -24.67 -34.59 -2.51
C GLY A 439 -24.65 -35.15 -3.93
N GLN A 440 -23.60 -34.88 -4.72
CA GLN A 440 -23.51 -35.30 -6.13
C GLN A 440 -22.60 -36.50 -6.37
N VAL A 441 -21.86 -36.97 -5.38
CA VAL A 441 -20.96 -38.13 -5.54
C VAL A 441 -21.39 -39.26 -4.64
N THR A 442 -21.22 -40.48 -5.12
CA THR A 442 -21.37 -41.67 -4.28
C THR A 442 -20.18 -41.77 -3.33
N PRO A 443 -20.39 -41.97 -2.03
CA PRO A 443 -19.29 -42.18 -1.08
C PRO A 443 -18.36 -43.29 -1.51
N LEU A 444 -17.05 -43.06 -1.39
CA LEU A 444 -16.02 -44.04 -1.78
C LEU A 444 -16.01 -45.24 -0.83
N MET A 445 -16.40 -45.01 0.43
CA MET A 445 -16.55 -46.03 1.47
C MET A 445 -17.82 -45.75 2.30
N SER A 446 -18.47 -46.82 2.76
CA SER A 446 -19.54 -46.71 3.76
C SER A 446 -18.97 -46.36 5.14
N GLN A 447 -19.76 -45.72 6.01
CA GLN A 447 -19.32 -45.37 7.37
C GLN A 447 -18.83 -46.60 8.17
N GLU A 448 -19.44 -47.77 7.96
CA GLU A 448 -19.02 -49.02 8.60
C GLU A 448 -17.63 -49.48 8.11
N GLN A 449 -17.38 -49.39 6.79
CA GLN A 449 -16.08 -49.75 6.22
C GLN A 449 -14.97 -48.82 6.73
N VAL A 450 -15.27 -47.52 6.86
CA VAL A 450 -14.33 -46.52 7.41
C VAL A 450 -14.06 -46.78 8.88
N ALA A 451 -15.11 -47.01 9.68
CA ALA A 451 -14.97 -47.28 11.11
C ALA A 451 -14.09 -48.50 11.38
N LYS A 452 -14.28 -49.57 10.60
CA LYS A 452 -13.46 -50.79 10.64
C LYS A 452 -12.02 -50.54 10.18
N ALA A 453 -11.81 -49.79 9.10
CA ALA A 453 -10.47 -49.49 8.58
C ALA A 453 -9.65 -48.54 9.48
N LEU A 454 -10.33 -47.79 10.35
CA LEU A 454 -9.74 -46.89 11.36
C LEU A 454 -9.71 -47.48 12.77
N GLU A 455 -10.14 -48.72 12.95
CA GLU A 455 -10.08 -49.44 14.21
C GLU A 455 -8.61 -49.65 14.64
N GLY A 456 -8.28 -49.31 15.88
CA GLY A 456 -6.90 -49.37 16.39
C GLY A 456 -5.94 -48.29 15.85
N SER A 457 -6.42 -47.29 15.10
CA SER A 457 -5.58 -46.20 14.62
C SER A 457 -5.13 -45.26 15.75
N THR A 458 -3.94 -44.67 15.60
CA THR A 458 -3.34 -43.69 16.53
C THR A 458 -3.77 -42.25 16.25
N LEU A 459 -4.77 -42.05 15.38
CA LEU A 459 -5.24 -40.73 14.98
C LEU A 459 -5.95 -40.02 16.14
N THR A 460 -5.75 -38.71 16.24
CA THR A 460 -6.56 -37.89 17.15
C THR A 460 -8.01 -37.80 16.65
N ALA A 461 -8.94 -37.40 17.51
CA ALA A 461 -10.37 -37.27 17.14
C ALA A 461 -10.60 -36.39 15.90
N GLY A 462 -9.93 -35.22 15.83
CA GLY A 462 -10.05 -34.33 14.67
C GLY A 462 -9.42 -34.90 13.39
N GLN A 463 -8.33 -35.63 13.51
CA GLN A 463 -7.70 -36.30 12.36
C GLN A 463 -8.56 -37.46 11.85
N ARG A 464 -9.16 -38.24 12.76
CA ARG A 464 -10.11 -39.31 12.43
C ARG A 464 -11.32 -38.74 11.68
N GLN A 465 -11.91 -37.66 12.20
CA GLN A 465 -13.03 -36.98 11.55
C GLN A 465 -12.66 -36.46 10.15
N ALA A 466 -11.45 -35.92 9.98
CA ALA A 466 -10.97 -35.46 8.67
C ALA A 466 -10.86 -36.63 7.67
N VAL A 467 -10.28 -37.77 8.08
CA VAL A 467 -10.18 -38.96 7.23
C VAL A 467 -11.56 -39.47 6.84
N GLU A 468 -12.46 -39.64 7.83
CA GLU A 468 -13.84 -40.09 7.61
C GLU A 468 -14.56 -39.19 6.63
N THR A 469 -14.49 -37.86 6.85
CA THR A 469 -15.10 -36.87 5.95
C THR A 469 -14.56 -36.99 4.52
N ILE A 470 -13.27 -37.29 4.32
CA ILE A 470 -12.69 -37.39 2.96
C ILE A 470 -13.24 -38.62 2.22
N VAL A 471 -13.33 -39.78 2.87
CA VAL A 471 -13.61 -41.05 2.19
C VAL A 471 -15.11 -41.40 2.15
N SER A 472 -15.93 -40.83 3.04
CA SER A 472 -17.38 -41.13 3.10
C SER A 472 -18.27 -39.95 2.72
N THR A 473 -17.73 -38.92 2.06
CA THR A 473 -18.54 -37.75 1.65
C THR A 473 -19.42 -38.05 0.44
N GLU A 474 -20.56 -37.38 0.39
CA GLU A 474 -21.40 -37.29 -0.81
C GLU A 474 -21.14 -35.99 -1.61
N ASN A 475 -20.19 -35.15 -1.16
CA ASN A 475 -19.92 -33.84 -1.76
C ASN A 475 -18.68 -33.89 -2.66
N ARG A 476 -18.73 -33.22 -3.82
CA ARG A 476 -17.57 -33.01 -4.72
C ARG A 476 -16.45 -32.18 -4.07
N PHE A 477 -16.77 -31.42 -3.04
CA PHE A 477 -15.85 -30.50 -2.37
C PHE A 477 -15.82 -30.79 -0.87
N VAL A 478 -14.61 -31.02 -0.33
CA VAL A 478 -14.37 -31.19 1.11
C VAL A 478 -13.30 -30.20 1.56
N GLY A 479 -13.63 -29.41 2.58
CA GLY A 479 -12.68 -28.49 3.23
C GLY A 479 -12.22 -29.01 4.58
N ILE A 480 -10.91 -29.15 4.77
CA ILE A 480 -10.31 -29.60 6.03
C ILE A 480 -9.50 -28.45 6.65
N GLN A 481 -9.97 -27.93 7.78
CA GLN A 481 -9.26 -26.89 8.54
C GLN A 481 -8.52 -27.51 9.72
N GLY A 482 -7.30 -27.06 9.98
CA GLY A 482 -6.56 -27.43 11.18
C GLY A 482 -5.41 -26.48 11.46
N ASP A 483 -5.03 -26.34 12.72
CA ASP A 483 -3.96 -25.45 13.16
C ASP A 483 -2.57 -25.88 12.67
N ALA A 484 -1.59 -24.98 12.73
CA ALA A 484 -0.22 -25.29 12.39
C ALA A 484 0.30 -26.49 13.21
N GLY A 485 0.98 -27.45 12.56
CA GLY A 485 1.59 -28.58 13.26
C GLY A 485 0.65 -29.71 13.73
N THR A 486 -0.67 -29.62 13.53
CA THR A 486 -1.64 -30.63 14.01
C THR A 486 -1.71 -31.93 13.19
N GLY A 487 -0.72 -32.20 12.33
CA GLY A 487 -0.65 -33.43 11.55
C GLY A 487 -1.59 -33.50 10.34
N LYS A 488 -1.98 -32.36 9.74
CA LYS A 488 -2.83 -32.31 8.53
C LYS A 488 -2.34 -33.22 7.39
N THR A 489 -1.03 -33.26 7.14
CA THR A 489 -0.43 -34.13 6.12
C THR A 489 -0.66 -35.61 6.46
N TYR A 490 -0.46 -35.98 7.72
CA TYR A 490 -0.65 -37.35 8.20
C TYR A 490 -2.11 -37.83 8.05
N SER A 491 -3.09 -36.96 8.34
CA SER A 491 -4.51 -37.28 8.11
C SER A 491 -4.82 -37.49 6.63
N VAL A 492 -4.30 -36.63 5.76
CA VAL A 492 -4.53 -36.77 4.31
C VAL A 492 -3.84 -38.02 3.76
N GLU A 493 -2.62 -38.32 4.20
CA GLU A 493 -1.90 -39.54 3.82
C GLU A 493 -2.69 -40.79 4.20
N ARG A 494 -3.25 -40.83 5.42
CA ARG A 494 -4.07 -41.95 5.86
C ARG A 494 -5.35 -42.10 5.03
N ALA A 495 -5.98 -40.99 4.64
CA ALA A 495 -7.12 -41.02 3.73
C ALA A 495 -6.73 -41.57 2.35
N VAL A 496 -5.59 -41.13 1.80
CA VAL A 496 -5.06 -41.65 0.52
C VAL A 496 -4.80 -43.16 0.60
N GLN A 497 -4.17 -43.66 1.68
CA GLN A 497 -3.95 -45.10 1.87
C GLN A 497 -5.26 -45.90 1.84
N LEU A 498 -6.31 -45.40 2.49
CA LEU A 498 -7.63 -46.04 2.45
C LEU A 498 -8.19 -46.05 1.03
N LEU A 499 -8.10 -44.94 0.31
CA LEU A 499 -8.57 -44.85 -1.08
C LEU A 499 -7.79 -45.78 -2.03
N THR A 500 -6.47 -45.90 -1.87
CA THR A 500 -5.65 -46.87 -2.62
C THR A 500 -6.11 -48.30 -2.34
N SER A 501 -6.39 -48.64 -1.07
CA SER A 501 -6.88 -49.99 -0.72
C SER A 501 -8.25 -50.30 -1.33
N VAL A 502 -9.13 -49.30 -1.44
CA VAL A 502 -10.42 -49.42 -2.15
C VAL A 502 -10.19 -49.63 -3.64
N ASN A 503 -9.28 -48.87 -4.26
CA ASN A 503 -8.96 -49.04 -5.67
C ASN A 503 -8.36 -50.41 -5.97
N GLU A 504 -7.44 -50.92 -5.14
CA GLU A 504 -6.86 -52.25 -5.27
C GLU A 504 -7.94 -53.34 -5.19
N ALA A 505 -8.87 -53.21 -4.22
CA ALA A 505 -10.01 -54.12 -4.10
C ALA A 505 -10.99 -54.05 -5.29
N MET A 506 -11.20 -52.86 -5.87
CA MET A 506 -12.07 -52.65 -7.04
C MET A 506 -11.42 -53.11 -8.37
N SER A 507 -10.10 -53.18 -8.42
CA SER A 507 -9.32 -53.55 -9.62
C SER A 507 -9.07 -55.06 -9.73
N TYR A 508 -9.47 -55.84 -8.73
CA TYR A 508 -9.31 -57.30 -8.74
C TYR A 508 -10.14 -57.94 -9.86
N GLY A 509 -9.48 -58.34 -10.95
CA GLY A 509 -10.11 -59.04 -12.09
C GLY A 509 -10.52 -58.17 -13.29
N LYS A 510 -10.08 -56.91 -13.40
CA LYS A 510 -10.37 -56.00 -14.54
C LYS A 510 -9.10 -55.55 -15.27
N THR A 511 -9.21 -55.22 -16.56
CA THR A 511 -8.12 -54.67 -17.40
C THR A 511 -7.78 -53.21 -17.04
N GLU A 512 -6.57 -52.76 -17.38
CA GLU A 512 -6.01 -51.42 -17.03
C GLU A 512 -6.92 -50.23 -17.41
N ASP A 513 -7.81 -50.37 -18.40
CA ASP A 513 -8.73 -49.30 -18.82
C ASP A 513 -10.04 -49.22 -18.01
N GLN A 514 -10.23 -50.05 -16.98
CA GLN A 514 -11.42 -50.04 -16.09
C GLN A 514 -11.09 -49.68 -14.62
N LEU A 515 -9.95 -49.04 -14.39
CA LEU A 515 -9.40 -48.80 -13.06
C LEU A 515 -10.18 -47.72 -12.28
N GLY A 516 -10.14 -47.85 -10.94
CA GLY A 516 -10.83 -47.00 -9.98
C GLY A 516 -10.37 -45.53 -9.95
N TYR A 517 -10.51 -44.87 -8.80
CA TYR A 517 -10.34 -43.42 -8.70
C TYR A 517 -8.88 -42.98 -8.88
N ARG A 518 -8.63 -41.95 -9.69
CA ARG A 518 -7.28 -41.37 -9.80
C ARG A 518 -7.07 -40.28 -8.75
N ILE A 519 -6.06 -40.46 -7.90
CA ILE A 519 -5.71 -39.51 -6.84
C ILE A 519 -4.61 -38.58 -7.35
N LEU A 520 -4.89 -37.28 -7.41
CA LEU A 520 -3.95 -36.27 -7.88
C LEU A 520 -3.69 -35.18 -6.82
N ALA A 521 -2.42 -34.97 -6.49
CA ALA A 521 -2.02 -33.94 -5.54
C ALA A 521 -1.53 -32.67 -6.24
N LEU A 522 -2.18 -31.53 -5.98
CA LEU A 522 -1.72 -30.23 -6.50
C LEU A 522 -1.13 -29.36 -5.39
N ALA A 523 -0.05 -28.66 -5.71
CA ALA A 523 0.54 -27.68 -4.81
C ALA A 523 0.91 -26.37 -5.53
N PRO A 524 0.91 -25.24 -4.84
CA PRO A 524 1.29 -23.96 -5.43
C PRO A 524 2.79 -23.88 -5.79
N TYR A 525 3.68 -24.56 -5.05
CA TYR A 525 5.14 -24.42 -5.19
C TYR A 525 5.86 -25.76 -5.37
N GLY A 526 6.99 -25.73 -6.08
CA GLY A 526 7.78 -26.94 -6.41
C GLY A 526 8.33 -27.67 -5.19
N ASN A 527 8.74 -26.96 -4.14
CA ASN A 527 9.20 -27.58 -2.89
C ASN A 527 8.08 -28.37 -2.17
N GLN A 528 6.83 -27.90 -2.26
CA GLN A 528 5.68 -28.63 -1.71
C GLN A 528 5.35 -29.86 -2.54
N VAL A 529 5.47 -29.77 -3.88
CA VAL A 529 5.35 -30.94 -4.76
C VAL A 529 6.41 -31.98 -4.42
N ALA A 530 7.66 -31.58 -4.23
CA ALA A 530 8.73 -32.50 -3.84
C ALA A 530 8.43 -33.22 -2.52
N ALA A 531 7.93 -32.50 -1.51
CA ALA A 531 7.49 -33.11 -0.25
C ALA A 531 6.38 -34.17 -0.46
N LEU A 532 5.38 -33.85 -1.29
CA LEU A 532 4.28 -34.78 -1.59
C LEU A 532 4.74 -36.01 -2.40
N LYS A 533 5.70 -35.84 -3.32
CA LYS A 533 6.30 -36.96 -4.06
C LYS A 533 7.12 -37.87 -3.16
N ASN A 534 7.86 -37.31 -2.20
CA ASN A 534 8.60 -38.09 -1.21
C ASN A 534 7.66 -38.90 -0.30
N GLU A 535 6.44 -38.42 -0.10
CA GLU A 535 5.34 -39.13 0.57
C GLU A 535 4.60 -40.12 -0.35
N GLY A 536 5.11 -40.38 -1.56
CA GLY A 536 4.60 -41.40 -2.48
C GLY A 536 3.38 -40.98 -3.33
N MET A 537 3.05 -39.69 -3.41
CA MET A 537 1.88 -39.22 -4.15
C MET A 537 2.20 -38.71 -5.57
N ASP A 538 1.28 -38.94 -6.50
CA ASP A 538 1.28 -38.30 -7.82
C ASP A 538 0.99 -36.81 -7.66
N ALA A 539 2.04 -35.98 -7.70
CA ALA A 539 1.98 -34.57 -7.34
C ALA A 539 2.52 -33.62 -8.41
N HIS A 540 1.78 -32.53 -8.66
CA HIS A 540 2.10 -31.51 -9.66
C HIS A 540 1.92 -30.10 -9.11
N THR A 541 2.59 -29.12 -9.73
CA THR A 541 2.24 -27.72 -9.47
C THR A 541 0.95 -27.37 -10.18
N LEU A 542 0.17 -26.44 -9.62
CA LEU A 542 -1.03 -25.91 -10.30
C LEU A 542 -0.70 -25.40 -11.71
N ALA A 543 0.42 -24.68 -11.86
CA ALA A 543 0.87 -24.15 -13.15
C ALA A 543 1.20 -25.26 -14.16
N SER A 544 1.91 -26.32 -13.72
CA SER A 544 2.22 -27.47 -14.59
C SER A 544 0.94 -28.17 -15.04
N PHE A 545 -0.01 -28.36 -14.13
CA PHE A 545 -1.25 -29.06 -14.40
C PHE A 545 -2.13 -28.32 -15.43
N PHE A 546 -2.22 -26.98 -15.33
CA PHE A 546 -3.01 -26.19 -16.28
C PHE A 546 -2.41 -26.11 -17.69
N ASN A 547 -1.09 -26.34 -17.83
CA ASN A 547 -0.36 -26.29 -19.11
C ASN A 547 -0.29 -27.64 -19.85
N THR A 548 -0.67 -28.75 -19.22
CA THR A 548 -0.76 -30.06 -19.89
C THR A 548 -1.94 -30.13 -20.87
N LYS A 549 -1.72 -30.71 -22.05
CA LYS A 549 -2.72 -30.82 -23.14
C LYS A 549 -3.78 -31.89 -22.88
N ASP A 550 -3.46 -32.94 -22.14
CA ASP A 550 -4.43 -33.93 -21.66
C ASP A 550 -5.06 -33.45 -20.36
N LYS A 551 -6.29 -32.96 -20.46
CA LYS A 551 -7.13 -32.59 -19.32
C LYS A 551 -8.34 -33.54 -19.29
N THR A 552 -8.11 -34.83 -19.08
CA THR A 552 -9.20 -35.76 -18.74
C THR A 552 -9.62 -35.51 -17.29
N LEU A 553 -10.36 -34.42 -17.11
CA LEU A 553 -11.09 -34.12 -15.88
C LEU A 553 -12.46 -34.79 -15.98
N ASP A 554 -12.53 -36.07 -15.61
CA ASP A 554 -13.81 -36.77 -15.45
C ASP A 554 -14.20 -36.83 -13.95
N GLU A 555 -15.33 -37.49 -13.68
CA GLU A 555 -15.91 -37.62 -12.34
C GLU A 555 -15.02 -38.39 -11.34
N SER A 556 -13.91 -39.00 -11.80
CA SER A 556 -13.02 -39.84 -10.99
C SER A 556 -11.82 -39.13 -10.35
N VAL A 557 -11.68 -37.81 -10.55
CA VAL A 557 -10.48 -37.03 -10.15
C VAL A 557 -10.66 -36.30 -8.81
N VAL A 558 -9.89 -36.68 -7.79
CA VAL A 558 -9.83 -36.00 -6.48
C VAL A 558 -8.67 -35.01 -6.42
N PHE A 559 -8.95 -33.72 -6.16
CA PHE A 559 -7.95 -32.65 -6.08
C PHE A 559 -7.50 -32.34 -4.65
N ARG A 560 -6.18 -32.30 -4.43
CA ARG A 560 -5.57 -31.76 -3.21
C ARG A 560 -4.93 -30.39 -3.48
N ARG A 561 -5.04 -29.42 -2.57
CA ARG A 561 -4.29 -28.14 -2.59
C ARG A 561 -3.70 -27.85 -1.21
N ARG A 562 -2.43 -27.49 -1.07
CA ARG A 562 -1.85 -27.03 0.22
C ARG A 562 -1.90 -25.50 0.35
N PRO A 563 -2.62 -24.89 1.33
CA PRO A 563 -2.61 -23.45 1.55
C PRO A 563 -1.44 -22.98 2.47
N HIS A 564 -1.15 -21.67 2.41
CA HIS A 564 -0.03 -20.99 3.07
C HIS A 564 -0.32 -20.67 4.55
N HIS A 565 0.75 -20.58 5.36
CA HIS A 565 0.75 -19.81 6.60
C HIS A 565 0.73 -18.32 6.26
N LEU A 566 -0.41 -17.67 6.44
CA LEU A 566 -0.62 -16.27 6.87
C LEU A 566 -2.10 -15.92 6.61
N THR A 567 -2.78 -15.46 7.66
CA THR A 567 -4.19 -14.97 7.72
C THR A 567 -5.34 -16.00 7.73
N GLY A 568 -5.81 -16.31 8.95
CA GLY A 568 -7.20 -16.24 9.43
C GLY A 568 -8.38 -16.99 8.78
N CYS A 569 -8.38 -17.34 7.49
CA CYS A 569 -9.55 -18.00 6.88
C CYS A 569 -9.11 -18.78 5.62
N ASN A 570 -9.02 -20.11 5.73
CA ASN A 570 -8.57 -20.99 4.65
C ASN A 570 -9.72 -21.91 4.21
N ALA A 571 -10.50 -21.47 3.21
CA ALA A 571 -11.44 -22.33 2.50
C ALA A 571 -10.73 -23.07 1.35
N TRP A 572 -11.07 -24.35 1.18
CA TRP A 572 -10.51 -25.24 0.18
C TRP A 572 -11.51 -25.38 -0.98
N CYS A 573 -11.09 -25.12 -2.20
CA CYS A 573 -11.91 -25.37 -3.39
C CYS A 573 -11.16 -26.33 -4.31
N ALA A 574 -11.79 -27.45 -4.66
CA ALA A 574 -11.43 -28.21 -5.85
C ALA A 574 -11.99 -27.49 -7.09
N TYR A 575 -11.36 -27.69 -8.24
CA TYR A 575 -11.86 -27.26 -9.53
C TYR A 575 -12.11 -28.53 -10.34
N GLY A 576 -13.37 -28.84 -10.61
CA GLY A 576 -13.79 -29.80 -11.61
C GLY A 576 -14.88 -29.15 -12.44
N SER A 577 -14.83 -29.33 -13.75
CA SER A 577 -15.87 -28.91 -14.69
C SER A 577 -17.27 -29.39 -14.27
#